data_AF-A0A7J3KCF9-F1
#
_entry.id   AF-A0A7J3KCF9-F1
#
_cell.length_a   1.000
_cell.length_b   1.000
_cell.length_c   1.000
_cell.angle_alpha   90.00
_cell.angle_beta   90.00
_cell.angle_gamma   90.00
#
_symmetry.space_group_name_H-M   'P 1'
#
loop_
_entity.id
_entity.type
_entity.pdbx_description
1 polymer ?
#
loop_
_entity_poly.entity_id
_entity_poly.type
_entity_poly.pdbx_seq_one_letter_code
_entity_poly.pdbx_strand_id
1 'polypeptide(L)'
;MDEKERLRTIDEINERIKRGDAVVLTAEEMIKLVESSGLEVAAKEVDVVTTGTFGAMCSSGAFLNFGHSDPPIKMIRCWLNDVPVYKGLAAVDGYLGATSISETRGLEYGGGHVIEELVSGKEVTLRAESYGTDCYPRRHIETVITINDLNQAILVNPRNCYQRYEAATNSSDRILYTYMGTLLPNYGNITFSGAGQLNPLCKDPNYETIGFGTRIFLGGGIGYIIGEGTQHNPESGYGTLMVKGDLKQMNSRYLRGASFHRYGPTLYVGIGVPIPIINMRVAETAALRDEDIFVNIRDYAAPVRPDLRPIVKRVSYAELRSGRVYLGDRRVPSSPLSSYKMAREIAETLKKWILEGTFFLTEPIEPLPRRGKFKPLEVRRREPKVGDVMNRNVITAKPSDDIDSVAAKLVEKGIDHLPVVDDEGKLIGIVTSWDLAKAIAYNKRRLDEIMTRRVITAFENESIDVVVRRMAQHNISGVPVVDAMNRVIGILTTDDISRKIVGGRNII
;
A
#
# COMPACT_ATOMS: atom_id res chain seq x y z
N MET A 1 -0.91 -7.73 35.55
CA MET A 1 -2.31 -8.16 35.38
C MET A 1 -2.81 -8.54 36.77
N ASP A 2 -4.05 -8.20 37.15
CA ASP A 2 -4.60 -8.63 38.44
C ASP A 2 -4.74 -10.17 38.43
N GLU A 3 -4.24 -10.83 39.47
CA GLU A 3 -4.11 -12.30 39.52
C GLU A 3 -5.49 -12.99 39.43
N LYS A 4 -6.55 -12.27 39.78
CA LYS A 4 -7.94 -12.73 39.76
C LYS A 4 -8.57 -12.88 38.36
N GLU A 5 -7.98 -12.30 37.31
CA GLU A 5 -8.53 -12.37 35.95
C GLU A 5 -7.82 -13.39 35.04
N ARG A 6 -6.77 -14.03 35.55
CA ARG A 6 -5.93 -14.95 34.77
C ARG A 6 -6.54 -16.36 34.75
N LEU A 7 -6.76 -16.90 33.55
CA LEU A 7 -7.22 -18.28 33.35
C LEU A 7 -6.06 -19.27 33.37
N ARG A 8 -4.96 -18.93 32.69
CA ARG A 8 -3.73 -19.74 32.59
C ARG A 8 -2.53 -18.90 32.16
N THR A 9 -1.34 -19.43 32.33
CA THR A 9 -0.06 -18.84 31.88
C THR A 9 0.38 -19.43 30.53
N ILE A 10 1.27 -18.74 29.82
CA ILE A 10 1.86 -19.28 28.59
C ILE A 10 2.72 -20.52 28.90
N ASP A 11 3.38 -20.56 30.05
CA ASP A 11 4.16 -21.72 30.50
C ASP A 11 3.26 -22.94 30.76
N GLU A 12 2.13 -22.75 31.43
CA GLU A 12 1.13 -23.81 31.63
C GLU A 12 0.61 -24.35 30.29
N ILE A 13 0.33 -23.48 29.33
CA ILE A 13 -0.06 -23.89 27.98
C ILE A 13 1.07 -24.68 27.30
N ASN A 14 2.32 -24.22 27.41
CA ASN A 14 3.47 -24.92 26.83
C ASN A 14 3.70 -26.29 27.48
N GLU A 15 3.47 -26.45 28.79
CA GLU A 15 3.48 -27.76 29.45
C GLU A 15 2.38 -28.67 28.91
N ARG A 16 1.18 -28.13 28.64
CA ARG A 16 0.11 -28.90 27.99
C ARG A 16 0.47 -29.31 26.56
N ILE A 17 1.15 -28.45 25.82
CA ILE A 17 1.65 -28.76 24.47
C ILE A 17 2.67 -29.91 24.56
N LYS A 18 3.62 -29.87 25.49
CA LYS A 18 4.63 -30.94 25.67
C LYS A 18 4.02 -32.29 25.98
N ARG A 19 2.93 -32.31 26.77
CA ARG A 19 2.20 -33.53 27.15
C ARG A 19 1.21 -34.00 26.08
N GLY A 20 0.88 -33.15 25.10
CA GLY A 20 -0.11 -33.45 24.06
C GLY A 20 -1.57 -33.30 24.51
N ASP A 21 -1.83 -32.60 25.63
CA ASP A 21 -3.19 -32.35 26.16
C ASP A 21 -3.72 -30.93 25.87
N ALA A 22 -2.98 -30.13 25.09
CA ALA A 22 -3.40 -28.78 24.72
C ALA A 22 -4.57 -28.79 23.72
N VAL A 23 -5.56 -27.93 23.97
CA VAL A 23 -6.69 -27.69 23.08
C VAL A 23 -6.38 -26.47 22.21
N VAL A 24 -6.11 -26.74 20.92
CA VAL A 24 -5.77 -25.70 19.94
C VAL A 24 -6.86 -25.64 18.88
N LEU A 25 -7.45 -24.46 18.72
CA LEU A 25 -8.47 -24.20 17.70
C LEU A 25 -7.97 -23.15 16.71
N THR A 26 -8.45 -23.17 15.47
CA THR A 26 -8.36 -21.98 14.61
C THR A 26 -9.38 -20.94 15.05
N ALA A 27 -9.19 -19.68 14.65
CA ALA A 27 -10.16 -18.63 14.95
C ALA A 27 -11.58 -18.93 14.41
N GLU A 28 -11.73 -19.68 13.32
CA GLU A 28 -13.04 -20.11 12.82
C GLU A 28 -13.67 -21.20 13.71
N GLU A 29 -12.88 -22.12 14.25
CA GLU A 29 -13.35 -23.15 15.19
C GLU A 29 -13.71 -22.55 16.56
N MET A 30 -12.94 -21.57 17.03
CA MET A 30 -13.25 -20.82 18.26
C MET A 30 -14.62 -20.15 18.18
N ILE A 31 -14.92 -19.49 17.06
CA ILE A 31 -16.24 -18.85 16.82
C ILE A 31 -17.36 -19.89 16.95
N LYS A 32 -17.22 -21.03 16.29
CA LYS A 32 -18.22 -22.11 16.34
C LYS A 32 -18.42 -22.67 17.74
N LEU A 33 -17.34 -22.84 18.51
CA LEU A 33 -17.43 -23.32 19.89
C LEU A 33 -18.16 -22.32 20.79
N VAL A 34 -17.90 -21.02 20.62
CA VAL A 34 -18.62 -19.97 21.38
C VAL A 34 -20.09 -19.93 20.99
N GLU A 35 -20.43 -20.11 19.72
CA GLU A 35 -21.82 -20.20 19.25
C GLU A 35 -22.57 -21.41 19.82
N SER A 36 -21.91 -22.56 19.96
CA SER A 36 -22.55 -23.79 20.44
C SER A 36 -22.59 -23.90 21.97
N SER A 37 -21.53 -23.45 22.66
CA SER A 37 -21.27 -23.78 24.06
C SER A 37 -21.10 -22.55 24.97
N GLY A 38 -21.05 -21.35 24.39
CA GLY A 38 -20.87 -20.09 25.12
C GLY A 38 -19.40 -19.74 25.39
N LEU A 39 -19.16 -18.44 25.64
CA LEU A 39 -17.83 -17.87 25.80
C LEU A 39 -17.07 -18.43 27.01
N GLU A 40 -17.74 -18.59 28.15
CA GLU A 40 -17.11 -19.07 29.38
C GLU A 40 -16.58 -20.50 29.25
N VAL A 41 -17.32 -21.37 28.55
CA VAL A 41 -16.92 -22.75 28.31
C VAL A 41 -15.70 -22.76 27.37
N ALA A 42 -15.81 -22.06 26.24
CA ALA A 42 -14.72 -21.95 25.28
C ALA A 42 -13.43 -21.40 25.91
N ALA A 43 -13.52 -20.36 26.75
CA ALA A 43 -12.38 -19.75 27.43
C ALA A 43 -11.70 -20.70 28.44
N LYS A 44 -12.45 -21.60 29.08
CA LYS A 44 -11.94 -22.61 30.02
C LYS A 44 -11.34 -23.82 29.31
N GLU A 45 -11.87 -24.21 28.16
CA GLU A 45 -11.39 -25.41 27.45
C GLU A 45 -10.20 -25.13 26.54
N VAL A 46 -10.26 -24.04 25.77
CA VAL A 46 -9.29 -23.73 24.71
C VAL A 46 -8.02 -23.11 25.32
N ASP A 47 -6.86 -23.63 24.91
CA ASP A 47 -5.55 -23.08 25.30
C ASP A 47 -5.06 -22.04 24.32
N VAL A 48 -5.23 -22.30 23.01
CA VAL A 48 -4.67 -21.45 21.94
C VAL A 48 -5.65 -21.33 20.78
N VAL A 49 -5.78 -20.11 20.28
CA VAL A 49 -6.48 -19.83 19.02
C VAL A 49 -5.45 -19.43 17.96
N THR A 50 -5.36 -20.19 16.87
CA THR A 50 -4.46 -19.85 15.75
C THR A 50 -5.14 -18.95 14.74
N THR A 51 -4.35 -17.99 14.24
CA THR A 51 -4.79 -16.97 13.30
C THR A 51 -3.88 -16.96 12.08
N GLY A 52 -4.30 -16.29 11.01
CA GLY A 52 -3.56 -16.26 9.76
C GLY A 52 -3.95 -15.09 8.87
N THR A 53 -2.97 -14.55 8.14
CA THR A 53 -3.19 -13.58 7.08
C THR A 53 -2.23 -13.82 5.94
N PHE A 54 -2.69 -13.55 4.72
CA PHE A 54 -1.89 -13.63 3.51
C PHE A 54 -2.35 -12.54 2.54
N GLY A 55 -1.54 -11.50 2.38
CA GLY A 55 -1.87 -10.36 1.53
C GLY A 55 -0.61 -9.64 1.08
N ALA A 56 -0.77 -8.70 0.16
CA ALA A 56 0.32 -7.86 -0.30
C ALA A 56 0.83 -6.97 0.84
N MET A 57 2.11 -7.10 1.17
CA MET A 57 2.79 -6.35 2.23
C MET A 57 3.97 -5.62 1.61
N CYS A 58 3.69 -4.47 0.98
CA CYS A 58 4.70 -3.67 0.27
C CYS A 58 5.86 -3.23 1.18
N SER A 59 5.59 -3.06 2.48
CA SER A 59 6.60 -2.78 3.51
C SER A 59 7.33 -4.05 3.96
N SER A 60 7.88 -4.78 2.99
CA SER A 60 8.69 -5.97 3.20
C SER A 60 10.05 -5.85 2.53
N GLY A 61 11.05 -6.58 3.02
CA GLY A 61 12.37 -6.63 2.42
C GLY A 61 13.32 -7.51 3.20
N ALA A 62 14.52 -7.72 2.66
CA ALA A 62 15.49 -8.65 3.22
C ALA A 62 16.87 -8.02 3.36
N PHE A 63 17.50 -8.23 4.52
CA PHE A 63 18.94 -8.04 4.69
C PHE A 63 19.66 -9.27 4.14
N LEU A 64 20.60 -9.03 3.23
CA LEU A 64 21.39 -10.06 2.56
C LEU A 64 22.88 -9.79 2.82
N ASN A 65 23.62 -10.83 3.19
CA ASN A 65 25.07 -10.79 3.25
C ASN A 65 25.63 -11.73 2.18
N PHE A 66 26.32 -11.16 1.20
CA PHE A 66 26.83 -11.87 0.03
C PHE A 66 28.18 -12.57 0.26
N GLY A 67 28.85 -12.28 1.38
CA GLY A 67 30.25 -12.66 1.58
C GLY A 67 31.21 -11.87 0.67
N HIS A 68 32.49 -11.90 1.01
CA HIS A 68 33.53 -11.35 0.15
C HIS A 68 33.87 -12.33 -0.96
N SER A 69 34.00 -11.79 -2.17
CA SER A 69 34.65 -12.49 -3.27
C SER A 69 36.17 -12.42 -3.14
N ASP A 70 36.90 -13.15 -3.98
CA ASP A 70 38.38 -13.07 -4.05
C ASP A 70 38.84 -12.59 -5.44
N PRO A 71 39.55 -11.45 -5.56
CA PRO A 71 39.86 -10.49 -4.50
C PRO A 71 38.62 -9.78 -3.91
N PRO A 72 38.72 -9.23 -2.68
CA PRO A 72 37.58 -8.66 -1.96
C PRO A 72 37.03 -7.41 -2.63
N ILE A 73 35.71 -7.24 -2.49
CA ILE A 73 34.93 -6.12 -3.05
C ILE A 73 34.16 -5.40 -1.96
N LYS A 74 34.10 -4.07 -2.07
CA LYS A 74 33.17 -3.21 -1.34
C LYS A 74 32.07 -2.78 -2.30
N MET A 75 30.94 -3.46 -2.27
CA MET A 75 29.81 -3.24 -3.17
C MET A 75 29.13 -1.90 -2.82
N ILE A 76 29.27 -0.89 -3.67
CA ILE A 76 28.65 0.43 -3.51
C ILE A 76 27.32 0.51 -4.25
N ARG A 77 27.25 -0.15 -5.41
CA ARG A 77 26.00 -0.44 -6.10
C ARG A 77 25.89 -1.94 -6.29
N CYS A 78 24.68 -2.46 -6.19
CA CYS A 78 24.42 -3.88 -6.22
C CYS A 78 23.03 -4.12 -6.78
N TRP A 79 22.89 -5.19 -7.57
CA TRP A 79 21.64 -5.61 -8.16
C TRP A 79 21.49 -7.12 -8.07
N LEU A 80 20.25 -7.58 -7.92
CA LEU A 80 19.85 -8.97 -8.07
C LEU A 80 18.82 -9.05 -9.19
N ASN A 81 19.13 -9.74 -10.29
CA ASN A 81 18.28 -9.75 -11.51
C ASN A 81 17.86 -8.33 -11.94
N ASP A 82 18.82 -7.40 -11.97
CA ASP A 82 18.64 -5.97 -12.25
C ASP A 82 17.68 -5.23 -11.30
N VAL A 83 17.34 -5.82 -10.16
CA VAL A 83 16.65 -5.12 -9.08
C VAL A 83 17.69 -4.49 -8.16
N PRO A 84 17.68 -3.16 -7.96
CA PRO A 84 18.60 -2.49 -7.06
C PRO A 84 18.49 -3.01 -5.63
N VAL A 85 19.63 -3.32 -5.03
CA VAL A 85 19.79 -3.62 -3.61
C VAL A 85 20.36 -2.39 -2.92
N TYR A 86 19.71 -1.91 -1.86
CA TYR A 86 20.19 -0.76 -1.10
C TYR A 86 21.50 -1.11 -0.39
N LYS A 87 22.53 -0.27 -0.58
CA LYS A 87 23.88 -0.41 0.00
C LYS A 87 24.15 0.70 1.01
N GLY A 88 25.37 0.77 1.53
CA GLY A 88 25.78 1.72 2.56
C GLY A 88 25.74 1.18 4.00
N LEU A 89 25.45 -0.12 4.17
CA LEU A 89 25.47 -0.81 5.47
C LEU A 89 26.89 -1.28 5.83
N ALA A 90 27.52 -2.03 4.93
CA ALA A 90 28.89 -2.53 5.02
C ALA A 90 29.35 -2.96 3.62
N ALA A 91 30.51 -3.63 3.52
CA ALA A 91 31.13 -3.91 2.22
C ALA A 91 30.33 -4.88 1.35
N VAL A 92 29.69 -5.90 1.93
CA VAL A 92 28.97 -6.96 1.19
C VAL A 92 27.54 -7.16 1.71
N ASP A 93 27.03 -6.21 2.50
CA ASP A 93 25.69 -6.25 3.09
C ASP A 93 24.75 -5.35 2.30
N GLY A 94 23.53 -5.81 2.05
CA GLY A 94 22.54 -5.03 1.32
C GLY A 94 21.12 -5.27 1.84
N TYR A 95 20.24 -4.31 1.59
CA TYR A 95 18.82 -4.44 1.86
C TYR A 95 18.04 -4.46 0.54
N LEU A 96 17.35 -5.57 0.26
CA LEU A 96 16.48 -5.72 -0.90
C LEU A 96 15.05 -5.39 -0.50
N GLY A 97 14.54 -4.23 -0.92
CA GLY A 97 13.15 -3.84 -0.67
C GLY A 97 12.20 -4.53 -1.66
N ALA A 98 11.06 -5.06 -1.19
CA ALA A 98 10.10 -5.80 -2.02
C ALA A 98 9.52 -4.97 -3.19
N THR A 99 9.40 -3.66 -3.01
CA THR A 99 8.87 -2.72 -4.02
C THR A 99 9.95 -2.15 -4.94
N SER A 100 11.22 -2.54 -4.78
CA SER A 100 12.29 -2.09 -5.67
C SER A 100 12.01 -2.62 -7.07
N ILE A 101 12.03 -1.74 -8.06
CA ILE A 101 11.67 -2.05 -9.45
C ILE A 101 12.93 -2.48 -10.21
N SER A 102 12.80 -3.50 -11.05
CA SER A 102 13.88 -3.90 -11.94
C SER A 102 14.14 -2.84 -13.01
N GLU A 103 15.41 -2.54 -13.24
CA GLU A 103 15.84 -1.56 -14.25
C GLU A 103 15.53 -2.02 -15.68
N THR A 104 15.46 -3.33 -15.91
CA THR A 104 15.25 -3.92 -17.25
C THR A 104 13.82 -4.41 -17.47
N ARG A 105 13.10 -4.79 -16.41
CA ARG A 105 11.75 -5.39 -16.50
C ARG A 105 10.62 -4.48 -16.03
N GLY A 106 10.93 -3.29 -15.49
CA GLY A 106 9.94 -2.30 -15.09
C GLY A 106 8.96 -2.80 -14.02
N LEU A 107 7.72 -2.29 -14.03
CA LEU A 107 6.73 -2.51 -12.96
C LEU A 107 6.29 -3.98 -12.78
N GLU A 108 6.57 -4.85 -13.74
CA GLU A 108 6.15 -6.26 -13.73
C GLU A 108 7.14 -7.17 -12.97
N TYR A 109 8.27 -6.65 -12.52
CA TYR A 109 9.25 -7.43 -11.74
C TYR A 109 10.04 -6.55 -10.78
N GLY A 110 10.42 -7.10 -9.63
CA GLY A 110 11.01 -6.32 -8.56
C GLY A 110 11.45 -7.17 -7.38
N GLY A 111 11.81 -6.51 -6.27
CA GLY A 111 12.43 -7.17 -5.12
C GLY A 111 11.60 -8.29 -4.51
N GLY A 112 10.27 -8.18 -4.50
CA GLY A 112 9.39 -9.25 -4.04
C GLY A 112 9.51 -10.53 -4.87
N HIS A 113 9.75 -10.41 -6.17
CA HIS A 113 9.98 -11.55 -7.06
C HIS A 113 11.35 -12.18 -6.83
N VAL A 114 12.40 -11.36 -6.68
CA VAL A 114 13.75 -11.85 -6.33
C VAL A 114 13.73 -12.60 -4.99
N ILE A 115 12.99 -12.10 -3.99
CA ILE A 115 12.82 -12.79 -2.70
C ILE A 115 12.12 -14.14 -2.89
N GLU A 116 11.03 -14.22 -3.66
CA GLU A 116 10.36 -15.49 -3.97
C GLU A 116 11.29 -16.47 -4.69
N GLU A 117 12.09 -15.98 -5.65
CA GLU A 117 13.01 -16.79 -6.44
C GLU A 117 14.12 -17.38 -5.56
N LEU A 118 14.73 -16.57 -4.69
CA LEU A 118 15.70 -17.02 -3.70
C LEU A 118 15.10 -18.09 -2.78
N VAL A 119 13.91 -17.85 -2.21
CA VAL A 119 13.23 -18.82 -1.32
C VAL A 119 12.84 -20.09 -2.08
N SER A 120 12.61 -20.00 -3.39
CA SER A 120 12.35 -21.16 -4.25
C SER A 120 13.62 -21.92 -4.65
N GLY A 121 14.80 -21.49 -4.16
CA GLY A 121 16.10 -22.09 -4.50
C GLY A 121 16.57 -21.78 -5.93
N LYS A 122 15.97 -20.79 -6.60
CA LYS A 122 16.39 -20.40 -7.95
C LYS A 122 17.67 -19.58 -7.91
N GLU A 123 18.40 -19.69 -9.01
CA GLU A 123 19.53 -18.85 -9.32
C GLU A 123 19.09 -17.40 -9.61
N VAL A 124 19.81 -16.45 -9.05
CA VAL A 124 19.66 -15.00 -9.28
C VAL A 124 21.02 -14.41 -9.65
N THR A 125 21.04 -13.53 -10.64
CA THR A 125 22.24 -12.84 -11.09
C THR A 125 22.57 -11.72 -10.11
N LEU A 126 23.74 -11.81 -9.47
CA LEU A 126 24.33 -10.77 -8.63
C LEU A 126 25.29 -9.94 -9.47
N ARG A 127 25.02 -8.64 -9.59
CA ARG A 127 25.94 -7.65 -10.18
C ARG A 127 26.29 -6.61 -9.13
N ALA A 128 27.56 -6.23 -9.00
CA ALA A 128 27.96 -5.16 -8.12
C ALA A 128 29.14 -4.33 -8.65
N GLU A 129 29.16 -3.06 -8.25
CA GLU A 129 30.16 -2.07 -8.63
C GLU A 129 30.80 -1.45 -7.38
N SER A 130 32.08 -1.09 -7.53
CA SER A 130 32.88 -0.44 -6.50
C SER A 130 33.85 0.58 -7.11
N TYR A 131 34.19 1.62 -6.36
CA TYR A 131 35.29 2.53 -6.72
C TYR A 131 36.67 1.88 -6.53
N GLY A 132 36.75 0.77 -5.78
CA GLY A 132 37.99 0.06 -5.45
C GLY A 132 38.83 0.80 -4.41
N THR A 133 39.45 0.04 -3.50
CA THR A 133 40.39 0.54 -2.47
C THR A 133 41.50 -0.48 -2.25
N ASP A 134 42.55 -0.13 -1.50
CA ASP A 134 43.59 -1.08 -1.12
C ASP A 134 43.03 -2.32 -0.39
N CYS A 135 42.05 -2.14 0.50
CA CYS A 135 41.38 -3.26 1.19
C CYS A 135 40.39 -4.04 0.30
N TYR A 136 39.96 -3.46 -0.81
CA TYR A 136 38.86 -3.98 -1.65
C TYR A 136 39.15 -3.65 -3.12
N PRO A 137 40.17 -4.29 -3.74
CA PRO A 137 40.69 -3.84 -5.03
C PRO A 137 39.75 -4.17 -6.19
N ARG A 138 38.85 -5.16 -6.03
CA ARG A 138 37.88 -5.52 -7.07
C ARG A 138 36.85 -4.40 -7.27
N ARG A 139 36.72 -3.94 -8.53
CA ARG A 139 35.80 -2.85 -8.91
C ARG A 139 34.46 -3.31 -9.48
N HIS A 140 34.40 -4.53 -9.98
CA HIS A 140 33.20 -5.08 -10.59
C HIS A 140 33.10 -6.58 -10.31
N ILE A 141 31.89 -7.08 -10.15
CA ILE A 141 31.57 -8.50 -10.12
C ILE A 141 30.21 -8.72 -10.76
N GLU A 142 30.11 -9.78 -11.55
CA GLU A 142 28.87 -10.32 -12.06
C GLU A 142 28.95 -11.85 -11.92
N THR A 143 27.98 -12.44 -11.24
CA THR A 143 27.94 -13.87 -10.95
C THR A 143 26.50 -14.30 -10.72
N VAL A 144 26.28 -15.60 -10.62
CA VAL A 144 25.01 -16.18 -10.19
C VAL A 144 25.14 -16.66 -8.75
N ILE A 145 24.08 -16.50 -7.96
CA ILE A 145 23.99 -17.02 -6.60
C ILE A 145 22.62 -17.67 -6.37
N THR A 146 22.55 -18.55 -5.39
CA THR A 146 21.33 -19.08 -4.78
C THR A 146 21.19 -18.57 -3.35
N ILE A 147 20.07 -18.87 -2.68
CA ILE A 147 19.89 -18.53 -1.26
C ILE A 147 20.91 -19.23 -0.34
N ASN A 148 21.46 -20.37 -0.76
CA ASN A 148 22.43 -21.14 0.03
C ASN A 148 23.83 -20.52 0.04
N ASP A 149 24.16 -19.74 -0.99
CA ASP A 149 25.45 -19.03 -1.10
C ASP A 149 25.51 -17.79 -0.20
N LEU A 150 24.36 -17.27 0.24
CA LEU A 150 24.28 -16.12 1.14
C LEU A 150 24.64 -16.55 2.57
N ASN A 151 25.45 -15.76 3.28
CA ASN A 151 25.71 -16.01 4.70
C ASN A 151 24.44 -15.81 5.53
N GLN A 152 23.77 -14.67 5.31
CA GLN A 152 22.51 -14.31 5.93
C GLN A 152 21.50 -13.88 4.86
N ALA A 153 20.27 -14.35 5.00
CA ALA A 153 19.12 -13.94 4.20
C ALA A 153 17.94 -13.71 5.15
N ILE A 154 17.84 -12.50 5.70
CA ILE A 154 16.92 -12.20 6.82
C ILE A 154 15.79 -11.32 6.30
N LEU A 155 14.57 -11.86 6.28
CA LEU A 155 13.37 -11.05 6.05
C LEU A 155 13.17 -10.12 7.25
N VAL A 156 13.17 -8.82 7.02
CA VAL A 156 12.86 -7.80 8.02
C VAL A 156 11.85 -6.85 7.42
N ASN A 157 10.63 -6.95 7.90
CA ASN A 157 9.52 -6.19 7.37
C ASN A 157 9.12 -5.11 8.39
N PRO A 158 9.32 -3.82 8.07
CA PRO A 158 9.04 -2.75 9.00
C PRO A 158 7.55 -2.56 9.29
N ARG A 159 6.63 -3.17 8.53
CA ARG A 159 5.18 -2.98 8.74
C ARG A 159 4.35 -4.06 8.03
N ASN A 160 3.62 -4.83 8.82
CA ASN A 160 2.79 -5.95 8.39
C ASN A 160 1.54 -6.05 9.27
N CYS A 161 0.61 -6.94 8.90
CA CYS A 161 -0.57 -7.29 9.70
C CYS A 161 -1.30 -6.08 10.26
N TYR A 162 -1.88 -5.24 9.41
CA TYR A 162 -2.73 -4.17 9.89
C TYR A 162 -3.92 -4.73 10.69
N GLN A 163 -4.20 -4.13 11.85
CA GLN A 163 -5.33 -4.49 12.71
C GLN A 163 -6.64 -4.37 11.95
N ARG A 164 -6.82 -3.24 11.26
CA ARG A 164 -7.87 -3.02 10.26
C ARG A 164 -7.24 -2.34 9.06
N TYR A 165 -7.81 -2.59 7.88
CA TYR A 165 -7.37 -1.96 6.65
C TYR A 165 -8.57 -1.52 5.84
N GLU A 166 -8.53 -0.28 5.36
CA GLU A 166 -9.66 0.34 4.67
C GLU A 166 -9.94 -0.35 3.33
N ALA A 167 -11.21 -0.35 2.94
CA ALA A 167 -11.61 -0.69 1.58
C ALA A 167 -11.51 0.54 0.67
N ALA A 168 -11.40 0.29 -0.63
CA ALA A 168 -11.19 1.33 -1.63
C ALA A 168 -12.25 1.26 -2.73
N THR A 169 -12.68 2.42 -3.19
CA THR A 169 -13.50 2.60 -4.39
C THR A 169 -13.09 3.87 -5.12
N ASN A 170 -13.75 4.18 -6.23
CA ASN A 170 -13.39 5.28 -7.12
C ASN A 170 -14.64 5.95 -7.69
N SER A 171 -14.90 7.19 -7.26
CA SER A 171 -16.03 7.99 -7.78
C SER A 171 -15.76 8.64 -9.13
N SER A 172 -14.49 8.73 -9.57
CA SER A 172 -14.14 9.41 -10.81
C SER A 172 -14.62 8.66 -12.05
N ASP A 173 -14.57 9.33 -13.20
CA ASP A 173 -14.94 8.80 -14.51
C ASP A 173 -13.82 7.99 -15.20
N ARG A 174 -12.66 7.83 -14.55
CA ARG A 174 -11.49 7.10 -15.08
C ARG A 174 -11.07 5.94 -14.20
N ILE A 175 -10.36 4.98 -14.78
CA ILE A 175 -9.76 3.86 -14.03
C ILE A 175 -8.60 4.39 -13.18
N LEU A 176 -8.51 3.95 -11.92
CA LEU A 176 -7.35 4.20 -11.06
C LEU A 176 -6.55 2.91 -10.84
N TYR A 177 -5.24 2.98 -11.04
CA TYR A 177 -4.29 1.90 -10.77
C TYR A 177 -3.59 2.19 -9.44
N THR A 178 -3.81 1.35 -8.43
CA THR A 178 -3.41 1.64 -7.04
C THR A 178 -2.82 0.41 -6.35
N TYR A 179 -2.27 0.58 -5.15
CA TYR A 179 -1.92 -0.56 -4.28
C TYR A 179 -3.15 -1.34 -3.82
N MET A 180 -4.35 -0.77 -3.96
CA MET A 180 -5.61 -1.48 -3.75
C MET A 180 -6.08 -2.19 -5.03
N GLY A 181 -5.19 -2.42 -5.99
CA GLY A 181 -5.55 -2.95 -7.30
C GLY A 181 -6.20 -1.91 -8.20
N THR A 182 -6.88 -2.41 -9.24
CA THR A 182 -7.56 -1.57 -10.23
C THR A 182 -8.95 -1.16 -9.73
N LEU A 183 -9.18 0.14 -9.59
CA LEU A 183 -10.46 0.70 -9.19
C LEU A 183 -11.18 1.28 -10.42
N LEU A 184 -12.35 0.73 -10.72
CA LEU A 184 -13.16 1.06 -11.87
C LEU A 184 -13.92 2.39 -11.66
N PRO A 185 -14.16 3.15 -12.73
CA PRO A 185 -14.90 4.41 -12.68
C PRO A 185 -16.28 4.29 -12.02
N ASN A 186 -16.81 5.41 -11.53
CA ASN A 186 -18.20 5.58 -11.12
C ASN A 186 -18.68 4.54 -10.10
N TYR A 187 -17.83 4.24 -9.11
CA TYR A 187 -18.01 3.19 -8.11
C TYR A 187 -18.17 1.80 -8.72
N GLY A 188 -17.45 1.50 -9.80
CA GLY A 188 -17.60 0.24 -10.54
C GLY A 188 -17.17 -1.00 -9.75
N ASN A 189 -16.31 -0.84 -8.74
CA ASN A 189 -15.93 -1.90 -7.81
C ASN A 189 -15.49 -1.35 -6.44
N ILE A 190 -15.41 -2.28 -5.50
CA ILE A 190 -14.75 -2.13 -4.21
C ILE A 190 -13.67 -3.20 -4.09
N THR A 191 -12.51 -2.80 -3.61
CA THR A 191 -11.40 -3.71 -3.28
C THR A 191 -11.04 -3.55 -1.81
N PHE A 192 -10.70 -4.63 -1.13
CA PHE A 192 -10.26 -4.60 0.26
C PHE A 192 -9.10 -5.55 0.50
N SER A 193 -8.38 -5.40 1.60
CA SER A 193 -7.30 -6.31 1.99
C SER A 193 -7.42 -6.63 3.48
N GLY A 194 -7.24 -7.90 3.83
CA GLY A 194 -7.33 -8.40 5.19
C GLY A 194 -7.94 -9.79 5.26
N ALA A 195 -7.77 -10.45 6.41
CA ALA A 195 -8.28 -11.80 6.65
C ALA A 195 -9.51 -11.80 7.56
N GLY A 196 -10.11 -10.63 7.84
CA GLY A 196 -11.30 -10.52 8.69
C GLY A 196 -11.12 -11.23 10.02
N GLN A 197 -12.02 -12.16 10.32
CA GLN A 197 -12.01 -13.00 11.52
C GLN A 197 -10.82 -13.97 11.63
N LEU A 198 -9.94 -14.08 10.64
CA LEU A 198 -8.66 -14.78 10.78
C LEU A 198 -7.49 -13.83 11.09
N ASN A 199 -7.69 -12.51 11.06
CA ASN A 199 -6.63 -11.52 11.25
C ASN A 199 -6.08 -11.57 12.70
N PRO A 200 -4.78 -11.84 12.89
CA PRO A 200 -4.12 -11.83 14.20
C PRO A 200 -4.47 -10.63 15.10
N LEU A 201 -4.33 -9.42 14.57
CA LEU A 201 -4.50 -8.19 15.36
C LEU A 201 -5.97 -7.85 15.62
N CYS A 202 -6.92 -8.45 14.88
CA CYS A 202 -8.33 -8.37 15.27
C CYS A 202 -8.62 -9.26 16.49
N LYS A 203 -7.87 -10.35 16.67
CA LYS A 203 -8.07 -11.33 17.75
C LYS A 203 -7.34 -10.99 19.04
N ASP A 204 -6.38 -10.07 18.98
CA ASP A 204 -5.77 -9.47 20.16
C ASP A 204 -5.59 -7.95 19.95
N PRO A 205 -6.71 -7.19 19.91
CA PRO A 205 -6.70 -5.77 19.56
C PRO A 205 -6.04 -4.88 20.61
N ASN A 206 -5.84 -5.41 21.83
CA ASN A 206 -5.22 -4.72 22.95
C ASN A 206 -3.77 -5.16 23.18
N TYR A 207 -3.23 -6.07 22.36
CA TYR A 207 -1.86 -6.57 22.50
C TYR A 207 -1.64 -7.16 23.91
N GLU A 208 -2.58 -7.97 24.40
CA GLU A 208 -2.47 -8.67 25.68
C GLU A 208 -1.55 -9.90 25.57
N THR A 209 -1.39 -10.44 24.37
CA THR A 209 -0.58 -11.63 24.06
C THR A 209 0.45 -11.40 22.97
N ILE A 210 0.21 -10.41 22.11
CA ILE A 210 1.09 -10.00 21.00
C ILE A 210 2.04 -8.89 21.47
N GLY A 211 3.34 -9.09 21.32
CA GLY A 211 4.37 -8.14 21.74
C GLY A 211 5.74 -8.39 21.13
N PHE A 212 6.72 -7.62 21.57
CA PHE A 212 8.12 -7.85 21.22
C PHE A 212 8.56 -9.24 21.71
N GLY A 213 9.12 -10.05 20.83
CA GLY A 213 9.55 -11.41 21.12
C GLY A 213 8.49 -12.50 20.86
N THR A 214 7.24 -12.14 20.54
CA THR A 214 6.21 -13.13 20.18
C THR A 214 6.65 -13.94 18.95
N ARG A 215 6.78 -15.25 19.12
CA ARG A 215 7.08 -16.22 18.05
C ARG A 215 5.86 -16.41 17.16
N ILE A 216 6.09 -16.44 15.84
CA ILE A 216 5.03 -16.48 14.83
C ILE A 216 5.37 -17.46 13.69
N PHE A 217 4.34 -17.88 12.96
CA PHE A 217 4.51 -18.38 11.60
C PHE A 217 4.81 -17.19 10.69
N LEU A 218 5.91 -17.23 9.95
CA LEU A 218 6.28 -16.19 8.99
C LEU A 218 6.81 -16.83 7.70
N GLY A 219 6.10 -16.65 6.59
CA GLY A 219 6.55 -17.09 5.28
C GLY A 219 6.77 -18.60 5.15
N GLY A 220 6.16 -19.44 5.99
CA GLY A 220 6.39 -20.89 6.00
C GLY A 220 7.47 -21.36 6.98
N GLY A 221 8.18 -20.44 7.62
CA GLY A 221 9.14 -20.73 8.68
C GLY A 221 8.72 -20.12 10.02
N ILE A 222 9.64 -20.16 10.99
CA ILE A 222 9.49 -19.49 12.28
C ILE A 222 10.01 -18.05 12.16
N GLY A 223 9.20 -17.10 12.61
CA GLY A 223 9.58 -15.70 12.74
C GLY A 223 9.26 -15.15 14.11
N TYR A 224 9.53 -13.87 14.29
CA TYR A 224 9.31 -13.14 15.53
C TYR A 224 8.75 -11.75 15.24
N ILE A 225 7.88 -11.29 16.13
CA ILE A 225 7.51 -9.88 16.23
C ILE A 225 8.65 -9.16 16.94
N ILE A 226 9.23 -8.16 16.29
CA ILE A 226 10.39 -7.41 16.79
C ILE A 226 10.04 -5.96 17.15
N GLY A 227 8.75 -5.66 17.28
CA GLY A 227 8.22 -4.38 17.74
C GLY A 227 6.95 -3.99 16.99
N GLU A 228 6.49 -2.78 17.25
CA GLU A 228 5.43 -2.17 16.45
C GLU A 228 5.90 -1.93 15.02
N GLY A 229 5.00 -2.15 14.06
CA GLY A 229 5.28 -1.78 12.67
C GLY A 229 5.33 -0.26 12.51
N THR A 230 6.10 0.27 11.56
CA THR A 230 6.02 1.68 11.17
C THR A 230 4.57 2.08 10.86
N GLN A 231 4.21 3.33 11.17
CA GLN A 231 2.83 3.83 11.08
C GLN A 231 1.83 3.15 12.03
N HIS A 232 2.30 2.52 13.11
CA HIS A 232 1.45 2.00 14.19
C HIS A 232 0.49 3.08 14.71
N ASN A 233 -0.81 2.82 14.61
CA ASN A 233 -1.85 3.75 15.07
C ASN A 233 -2.98 3.00 15.81
N PRO A 234 -2.69 2.50 17.03
CA PRO A 234 -3.57 1.61 17.78
C PRO A 234 -4.87 2.29 18.22
N GLU A 235 -4.82 3.58 18.58
CA GLU A 235 -6.01 4.34 19.01
C GLU A 235 -7.09 4.45 17.92
N SER A 236 -6.69 4.34 16.65
CA SER A 236 -7.61 4.36 15.50
C SER A 236 -7.91 2.96 14.96
N GLY A 237 -7.43 1.90 15.61
CA GLY A 237 -7.59 0.52 15.14
C GLY A 237 -6.72 0.15 13.93
N TYR A 238 -5.63 0.90 13.68
CA TYR A 238 -4.64 0.62 12.63
C TYR A 238 -3.29 0.25 13.24
N GLY A 239 -3.30 -0.61 14.25
CA GLY A 239 -2.10 -1.30 14.72
C GLY A 239 -1.39 -2.05 13.60
N THR A 240 -0.08 -2.18 13.71
CA THR A 240 0.80 -2.85 12.75
C THR A 240 1.93 -3.57 13.49
N LEU A 241 2.48 -4.61 12.86
CA LEU A 241 3.59 -5.41 13.38
C LEU A 241 4.88 -5.17 12.58
N MET A 242 6.02 -5.11 13.27
CA MET A 242 7.33 -5.29 12.66
C MET A 242 7.76 -6.73 12.89
N VAL A 243 8.16 -7.43 11.82
CA VAL A 243 8.48 -8.86 11.89
C VAL A 243 9.83 -9.18 11.29
N LYS A 244 10.47 -10.22 11.83
CA LYS A 244 11.74 -10.75 11.35
C LYS A 244 11.67 -12.27 11.23
N GLY A 245 12.29 -12.82 10.19
CA GLY A 245 12.53 -14.26 10.05
C GLY A 245 13.67 -14.58 9.10
N ASP A 246 14.09 -15.84 9.07
CA ASP A 246 15.14 -16.34 8.19
C ASP A 246 14.54 -16.88 6.89
N LEU A 247 14.87 -16.27 5.75
CA LEU A 247 14.37 -16.68 4.44
C LEU A 247 14.76 -18.13 4.10
N LYS A 248 15.87 -18.64 4.65
CA LYS A 248 16.32 -20.03 4.40
C LYS A 248 15.38 -21.08 5.00
N GLN A 249 14.52 -20.69 5.95
CA GLN A 249 13.51 -21.56 6.57
C GLN A 249 12.12 -21.36 5.96
N MET A 250 11.98 -20.43 5.02
CA MET A 250 10.69 -20.04 4.45
C MET A 250 10.38 -20.85 3.19
N ASN A 251 9.13 -20.76 2.75
CA ASN A 251 8.62 -21.46 1.58
C ASN A 251 7.89 -20.47 0.67
N SER A 252 8.16 -20.55 -0.64
CA SER A 252 7.55 -19.65 -1.62
C SER A 252 6.03 -19.77 -1.68
N ARG A 253 5.44 -20.89 -1.24
CA ARG A 253 3.99 -21.03 -1.00
C ARG A 253 3.42 -19.87 -0.16
N TYR A 254 4.17 -19.36 0.81
CA TYR A 254 3.79 -18.31 1.75
C TYR A 254 4.57 -17.00 1.56
N LEU A 255 5.48 -16.94 0.58
CA LEU A 255 6.19 -15.73 0.14
C LEU A 255 6.14 -15.63 -1.39
N ARG A 256 5.20 -14.85 -1.92
CA ARG A 256 4.97 -14.73 -3.36
C ARG A 256 5.22 -13.30 -3.85
N GLY A 257 6.16 -13.13 -4.76
CA GLY A 257 6.31 -11.92 -5.55
C GLY A 257 5.05 -11.72 -6.39
N ALA A 258 4.62 -10.46 -6.47
CA ALA A 258 3.50 -10.09 -7.32
C ALA A 258 3.72 -8.68 -7.86
N SER A 259 3.03 -8.36 -8.96
CA SER A 259 2.93 -7.00 -9.47
C SER A 259 1.47 -6.58 -9.56
N PHE A 260 1.17 -5.40 -9.05
CA PHE A 260 -0.10 -4.75 -9.29
C PHE A 260 0.00 -3.94 -10.58
N HIS A 261 -0.88 -4.26 -11.53
CA HIS A 261 -0.88 -3.68 -12.86
C HIS A 261 -0.81 -2.15 -12.81
N ARG A 262 0.20 -1.58 -13.49
CA ARG A 262 0.50 -0.12 -13.54
C ARG A 262 0.73 0.55 -12.18
N TYR A 263 0.88 -0.20 -11.11
CA TYR A 263 1.25 0.31 -9.78
C TYR A 263 2.67 -0.10 -9.41
N GLY A 264 3.01 -1.38 -9.52
CA GLY A 264 4.36 -1.88 -9.27
C GLY A 264 4.45 -3.19 -8.49
N PRO A 265 5.68 -3.65 -8.22
CA PRO A 265 5.95 -4.91 -7.54
C PRO A 265 5.65 -4.84 -6.04
N THR A 266 5.34 -5.99 -5.46
CA THR A 266 5.07 -6.21 -4.05
C THR A 266 5.43 -7.65 -3.65
N LEU A 267 5.27 -7.97 -2.37
CA LEU A 267 5.45 -9.30 -1.82
C LEU A 267 4.20 -9.68 -1.01
N TYR A 268 3.57 -10.79 -1.36
CA TYR A 268 2.58 -11.44 -0.52
C TYR A 268 3.29 -12.23 0.57
N VAL A 269 2.93 -11.95 1.82
CA VAL A 269 3.57 -12.55 2.99
C VAL A 269 2.50 -13.26 3.84
N GLY A 270 2.76 -14.54 4.14
CA GLY A 270 1.99 -15.31 5.10
C GLY A 270 2.45 -15.06 6.53
N ILE A 271 1.53 -14.66 7.40
CA ILE A 271 1.78 -14.46 8.83
C ILE A 271 0.69 -15.16 9.62
N GLY A 272 1.09 -15.99 10.58
CA GLY A 272 0.18 -16.62 11.55
C GLY A 272 0.66 -16.34 12.97
N VAL A 273 -0.25 -15.96 13.84
CA VAL A 273 0.06 -15.64 15.25
C VAL A 273 -0.80 -16.52 16.15
N PRO A 274 -0.21 -17.24 17.12
CA PRO A 274 -0.99 -17.94 18.13
C PRO A 274 -1.50 -16.95 19.17
N ILE A 275 -2.78 -17.06 19.53
CA ILE A 275 -3.44 -16.25 20.55
C ILE A 275 -3.68 -17.14 21.77
N PRO A 276 -2.81 -17.12 22.79
CA PRO A 276 -3.02 -17.90 24.00
C PRO A 276 -4.20 -17.35 24.81
N ILE A 277 -5.13 -18.21 25.20
CA ILE A 277 -6.33 -17.81 25.95
C ILE A 277 -5.99 -17.69 27.43
N ILE A 278 -5.38 -16.55 27.78
CA ILE A 278 -4.87 -16.28 29.14
C ILE A 278 -5.90 -15.63 30.06
N ASN A 279 -6.97 -15.05 29.53
CA ASN A 279 -8.05 -14.41 30.27
C ASN A 279 -9.34 -14.31 29.42
N MET A 280 -10.44 -13.89 30.04
CA MET A 280 -11.75 -13.78 29.38
C MET A 280 -11.80 -12.73 28.25
N ARG A 281 -11.05 -11.62 28.36
CA ARG A 281 -11.02 -10.57 27.31
C ARG A 281 -10.35 -11.05 26.04
N VAL A 282 -9.26 -11.82 26.18
CA VAL A 282 -8.59 -12.45 25.05
C VAL A 282 -9.51 -13.51 24.43
N ALA A 283 -10.22 -14.31 25.23
CA ALA A 283 -11.21 -15.26 24.69
C ALA A 283 -12.33 -14.57 23.90
N GLU A 284 -12.86 -13.45 24.40
CA GLU A 284 -13.89 -12.66 23.75
C GLU A 284 -13.43 -12.15 22.38
N THR A 285 -12.26 -11.52 22.33
CA THR A 285 -11.69 -10.98 21.09
C THR A 285 -11.24 -12.08 20.13
N ALA A 286 -10.74 -13.22 20.64
CA ALA A 286 -10.46 -14.42 19.87
C ALA A 286 -11.70 -14.98 19.14
N ALA A 287 -12.90 -14.70 19.64
CA ALA A 287 -14.18 -15.12 19.07
C ALA A 287 -14.86 -14.08 18.16
N LEU A 288 -14.23 -12.94 17.85
CA LEU A 288 -14.81 -11.90 16.97
C LEU A 288 -15.15 -12.42 15.57
N ARG A 289 -16.34 -12.08 15.06
CA ARG A 289 -16.81 -12.53 13.75
C ARG A 289 -16.64 -11.44 12.69
N ASP A 290 -16.70 -11.83 11.43
CA ASP A 290 -16.64 -10.88 10.31
C ASP A 290 -17.75 -9.82 10.34
N GLU A 291 -18.90 -10.11 10.95
CA GLU A 291 -20.00 -9.16 11.14
C GLU A 291 -19.67 -8.05 12.15
N ASP A 292 -18.77 -8.32 13.09
CA ASP A 292 -18.36 -7.39 14.15
C ASP A 292 -17.13 -6.54 13.77
N ILE A 293 -16.47 -6.88 12.66
CA ILE A 293 -15.26 -6.19 12.20
C ILE A 293 -15.63 -5.17 11.12
N PHE A 294 -15.59 -3.89 11.49
CA PHE A 294 -15.95 -2.78 10.60
C PHE A 294 -14.74 -2.00 10.08
N VAL A 295 -14.82 -1.59 8.82
CA VAL A 295 -13.88 -0.68 8.13
C VAL A 295 -14.63 0.37 7.32
N ASN A 296 -13.93 1.41 6.84
CA ASN A 296 -14.54 2.33 5.88
C ASN A 296 -14.12 2.03 4.45
N ILE A 297 -15.06 2.27 3.54
CA ILE A 297 -14.82 2.36 2.11
C ILE A 297 -14.42 3.80 1.82
N ARG A 298 -13.18 4.00 1.37
CA ARG A 298 -12.66 5.33 1.02
C ARG A 298 -12.63 5.54 -0.48
N ASP A 299 -12.93 6.76 -0.89
CA ASP A 299 -12.86 7.16 -2.29
C ASP A 299 -11.45 7.60 -2.68
N TYR A 300 -10.83 6.85 -3.59
CA TYR A 300 -9.47 7.08 -4.08
C TYR A 300 -9.43 8.11 -5.21
N ALA A 301 -10.59 8.57 -5.72
CA ALA A 301 -10.64 9.67 -6.69
C ALA A 301 -10.08 10.97 -6.12
N ALA A 302 -10.24 11.20 -4.81
CA ALA A 302 -9.70 12.37 -4.12
C ALA A 302 -8.16 12.28 -4.01
N PRO A 303 -7.40 13.21 -4.64
CA PRO A 303 -5.93 13.19 -4.66
C PRO A 303 -5.35 13.78 -3.36
N VAL A 304 -5.88 13.33 -2.22
CA VAL A 304 -5.45 13.74 -0.88
C VAL A 304 -4.78 12.57 -0.16
N ARG A 305 -4.16 12.86 0.99
CA ARG A 305 -3.57 11.82 1.83
C ARG A 305 -4.62 10.77 2.22
N PRO A 306 -4.24 9.49 2.40
CA PRO A 306 -5.20 8.41 2.68
C PRO A 306 -6.13 8.66 3.87
N ASP A 307 -5.63 9.30 4.93
CA ASP A 307 -6.40 9.68 6.14
C ASP A 307 -7.53 10.67 5.85
N LEU A 308 -7.33 11.54 4.85
CA LEU A 308 -8.26 12.61 4.47
C LEU A 308 -9.22 12.22 3.33
N ARG A 309 -9.05 11.03 2.74
CA ARG A 309 -9.94 10.59 1.66
C ARG A 309 -11.38 10.45 2.17
N PRO A 310 -12.38 10.93 1.41
CA PRO A 310 -13.79 10.83 1.81
C PRO A 310 -14.18 9.40 2.13
N ILE A 311 -14.93 9.24 3.22
CA ILE A 311 -15.56 7.98 3.58
C ILE A 311 -16.89 7.90 2.83
N VAL A 312 -17.05 6.86 2.03
CA VAL A 312 -18.27 6.58 1.26
C VAL A 312 -19.28 5.83 2.10
N LYS A 313 -18.83 4.78 2.81
CA LYS A 313 -19.67 3.92 3.64
C LYS A 313 -18.82 3.20 4.69
N ARG A 314 -19.35 3.01 5.89
CA ARG A 314 -18.81 2.07 6.89
C ARG A 314 -19.43 0.69 6.67
N VAL A 315 -18.61 -0.35 6.62
CA VAL A 315 -19.01 -1.70 6.16
C VAL A 315 -18.37 -2.77 7.05
N SER A 316 -19.06 -3.91 7.26
CA SER A 316 -18.47 -5.06 7.96
C SER A 316 -17.65 -5.93 7.01
N TYR A 317 -16.72 -6.72 7.55
CA TYR A 317 -16.00 -7.71 6.76
C TYR A 317 -16.95 -8.77 6.18
N ALA A 318 -18.05 -9.09 6.86
CA ALA A 318 -19.06 -10.01 6.35
C ALA A 318 -19.68 -9.49 5.05
N GLU A 319 -20.06 -8.19 5.01
CA GLU A 319 -20.60 -7.58 3.80
C GLU A 319 -19.53 -7.52 2.68
N LEU A 320 -18.29 -7.11 2.99
CA LEU A 320 -17.19 -7.09 2.02
C LEU A 320 -16.92 -8.47 1.41
N ARG A 321 -16.90 -9.52 2.24
CA ARG A 321 -16.62 -10.91 1.86
C ARG A 321 -17.80 -11.61 1.19
N SER A 322 -19.01 -11.07 1.29
CA SER A 322 -20.17 -11.55 0.52
C SER A 322 -19.97 -11.39 -1.00
N GLY A 323 -18.97 -10.60 -1.40
CA GLY A 323 -18.63 -10.31 -2.79
C GLY A 323 -19.38 -9.12 -3.38
N ARG A 324 -20.31 -8.51 -2.63
CA ARG A 324 -21.10 -7.36 -3.08
C ARG A 324 -21.45 -6.44 -1.91
N VAL A 325 -21.42 -5.13 -2.15
CA VAL A 325 -21.77 -4.08 -1.17
C VAL A 325 -22.78 -3.13 -1.82
N TYR A 326 -23.75 -2.65 -1.04
CA TYR A 326 -24.70 -1.64 -1.52
C TYR A 326 -24.19 -0.22 -1.24
N LEU A 327 -24.08 0.60 -2.28
CA LEU A 327 -23.80 2.03 -2.22
C LEU A 327 -25.03 2.79 -2.73
N GLY A 328 -25.86 3.29 -1.80
CA GLY A 328 -27.23 3.71 -2.12
C GLY A 328 -28.02 2.52 -2.70
N ASP A 329 -28.71 2.75 -3.82
CA ASP A 329 -29.47 1.70 -4.52
C ASP A 329 -28.60 0.81 -5.43
N ARG A 330 -27.30 1.14 -5.59
CA ARG A 330 -26.40 0.42 -6.50
C ARG A 330 -25.71 -0.72 -5.79
N ARG A 331 -25.78 -1.91 -6.40
CA ARG A 331 -25.05 -3.10 -5.97
C ARG A 331 -23.68 -3.15 -6.63
N VAL A 332 -22.62 -2.97 -5.85
CA VAL A 332 -21.23 -2.86 -6.32
C VAL A 332 -20.45 -4.14 -6.00
N PRO A 333 -19.71 -4.74 -6.94
CA PRO A 333 -18.88 -5.90 -6.67
C PRO A 333 -17.73 -5.55 -5.70
N SER A 334 -17.51 -6.41 -4.71
CA SER A 334 -16.44 -6.31 -3.72
C SER A 334 -15.48 -7.48 -3.87
N SER A 335 -14.17 -7.22 -3.84
CA SER A 335 -13.15 -8.26 -4.05
C SER A 335 -11.95 -8.10 -3.10
N PRO A 336 -11.43 -9.19 -2.52
CA PRO A 336 -10.25 -9.13 -1.68
C PRO A 336 -8.97 -9.12 -2.52
N LEU A 337 -7.95 -8.40 -2.05
CA LEU A 337 -6.57 -8.46 -2.54
C LEU A 337 -5.72 -9.44 -1.73
N SER A 338 -6.20 -9.84 -0.56
CA SER A 338 -5.67 -10.90 0.29
C SER A 338 -6.30 -12.25 -0.06
N SER A 339 -5.61 -13.35 0.24
CA SER A 339 -6.16 -14.70 0.06
C SER A 339 -6.64 -15.27 1.38
N TYR A 340 -7.95 -15.32 1.57
CA TYR A 340 -8.56 -15.95 2.73
C TYR A 340 -8.28 -17.46 2.79
N LYS A 341 -8.21 -18.13 1.63
CA LYS A 341 -7.82 -19.55 1.55
C LYS A 341 -6.43 -19.78 2.14
N MET A 342 -5.47 -18.92 1.79
CA MET A 342 -4.11 -19.00 2.33
C MET A 342 -4.07 -18.65 3.82
N ALA A 343 -4.83 -17.64 4.26
CA ALA A 343 -4.95 -17.30 5.69
C ALA A 343 -5.44 -18.50 6.53
N ARG A 344 -6.43 -19.24 6.03
CA ARG A 344 -6.91 -20.49 6.66
C ARG A 344 -5.82 -21.56 6.66
N GLU A 345 -5.15 -21.79 5.53
CA GLU A 345 -4.05 -22.76 5.43
C GLU A 345 -2.93 -22.46 6.44
N ILE A 346 -2.60 -21.19 6.65
CA ILE A 346 -1.62 -20.73 7.65
C ILE A 346 -2.09 -21.02 9.07
N ALA A 347 -3.34 -20.68 9.40
CA ALA A 347 -3.90 -20.93 10.74
C ALA A 347 -3.92 -22.44 11.07
N GLU A 348 -4.28 -23.28 10.11
CA GLU A 348 -4.26 -24.74 10.25
C GLU A 348 -2.83 -25.29 10.37
N THR A 349 -1.90 -24.77 9.59
CA THR A 349 -0.48 -25.18 9.65
C THR A 349 0.12 -24.82 11.01
N LEU A 350 -0.14 -23.61 11.50
CA LEU A 350 0.30 -23.19 12.84
C LEU A 350 -0.35 -24.05 13.94
N LYS A 351 -1.64 -24.37 13.82
CA LYS A 351 -2.35 -25.26 14.75
C LYS A 351 -1.66 -26.63 14.78
N LYS A 352 -1.35 -27.20 13.61
CA LYS A 352 -0.63 -28.46 13.48
C LYS A 352 0.73 -28.41 14.17
N TRP A 353 1.55 -27.37 13.93
CA TRP A 353 2.87 -27.27 14.56
C TRP A 353 2.81 -27.21 16.09
N ILE A 354 1.79 -26.54 16.64
CA ILE A 354 1.57 -26.47 18.08
C ILE A 354 1.15 -27.84 18.62
N LEU A 355 0.17 -28.50 18.00
CA LEU A 355 -0.30 -29.82 18.43
C LEU A 355 0.81 -30.90 18.33
N GLU A 356 1.70 -30.79 17.35
CA GLU A 356 2.86 -31.69 17.18
C GLU A 356 4.04 -31.36 18.12
N GLY A 357 3.94 -30.29 18.92
CA GLY A 357 5.02 -29.87 19.83
C GLY A 357 6.27 -29.35 19.11
N THR A 358 6.18 -28.99 17.83
CA THR A 358 7.28 -28.39 17.07
C THR A 358 7.29 -26.85 17.17
N PHE A 359 6.20 -26.28 17.67
CA PHE A 359 6.05 -24.85 17.93
C PHE A 359 5.52 -24.60 19.35
N PHE A 360 6.35 -23.96 20.17
CA PHE A 360 6.00 -23.49 21.50
C PHE A 360 5.74 -21.98 21.49
N LEU A 361 4.85 -21.55 22.37
CA LEU A 361 4.49 -20.17 22.56
C LEU A 361 5.58 -19.43 23.33
N THR A 362 5.64 -18.11 23.16
CA THR A 362 6.55 -17.23 23.88
C THR A 362 5.76 -16.10 24.52
N GLU A 363 6.06 -15.80 25.78
CA GLU A 363 5.57 -14.56 26.39
C GLU A 363 6.23 -13.36 25.71
N PRO A 364 5.49 -12.29 25.39
CA PRO A 364 6.09 -11.07 24.91
C PRO A 364 7.02 -10.50 25.98
N ILE A 365 8.26 -10.19 25.57
CA ILE A 365 9.26 -9.53 26.42
C ILE A 365 8.75 -8.14 26.82
N GLU A 366 8.12 -7.43 25.87
CA GLU A 366 7.44 -6.16 26.09
C GLU A 366 6.14 -6.12 25.28
N PRO A 367 5.04 -5.57 25.83
CA PRO A 367 3.80 -5.38 25.08
C PRO A 367 3.98 -4.31 24.00
N LEU A 368 3.22 -4.42 22.90
CA LEU A 368 3.17 -3.33 21.93
C LEU A 368 2.49 -2.09 22.53
N PRO A 369 2.88 -0.86 22.14
CA PRO A 369 2.22 0.34 22.60
C PRO A 369 0.73 0.37 22.25
N ARG A 370 -0.10 0.60 23.27
CA ARG A 370 -1.56 0.76 23.10
C ARG A 370 -1.96 2.20 22.78
N ARG A 371 -1.04 3.14 22.95
CA ARG A 371 -1.23 4.58 22.74
C ARG A 371 -0.23 5.06 21.71
N GLY A 372 -0.62 6.03 20.90
CA GLY A 372 0.20 6.54 19.82
C GLY A 372 -0.64 6.81 18.60
N LYS A 373 -0.31 7.91 17.93
CA LYS A 373 -0.94 8.31 16.67
C LYS A 373 0.12 8.45 15.61
N PHE A 374 -0.21 7.99 14.42
CA PHE A 374 0.58 8.28 13.23
C PHE A 374 0.64 9.80 13.01
N LYS A 375 1.85 10.32 12.86
CA LYS A 375 2.10 11.73 12.53
C LYS A 375 2.39 11.84 11.04
N PRO A 376 1.50 12.44 10.23
CA PRO A 376 1.79 12.67 8.83
C PRO A 376 2.96 13.66 8.67
N LEU A 377 3.67 13.57 7.55
CA LEU A 377 4.71 14.52 7.20
C LEU A 377 4.13 15.93 7.10
N GLU A 378 4.66 16.86 7.90
CA GLU A 378 4.38 18.29 7.80
C GLU A 378 5.32 18.93 6.78
N VAL A 379 4.79 19.33 5.64
CA VAL A 379 5.56 20.02 4.60
C VAL A 379 5.74 21.48 5.01
N ARG A 380 6.89 21.79 5.62
CA ARG A 380 7.19 23.13 6.18
C ARG A 380 7.75 24.13 5.16
N ARG A 381 8.31 23.65 4.05
CA ARG A 381 8.71 24.50 2.94
C ARG A 381 7.51 24.67 2.03
N ARG A 382 7.07 25.90 1.78
CA ARG A 382 5.96 26.17 0.87
C ARG A 382 6.34 25.74 -0.55
N GLU A 383 5.77 24.63 -1.00
CA GLU A 383 5.70 24.32 -2.42
C GLU A 383 4.67 25.25 -3.06
N PRO A 384 4.96 25.81 -4.25
CA PRO A 384 4.00 26.65 -4.95
C PRO A 384 2.73 25.85 -5.25
N LYS A 385 1.57 26.41 -4.95
CA LYS A 385 0.26 25.86 -5.37
C LYS A 385 -0.11 26.40 -6.75
N VAL A 386 -1.15 25.83 -7.36
CA VAL A 386 -1.70 26.33 -8.63
C VAL A 386 -1.93 27.85 -8.58
N GLY A 387 -2.52 28.37 -7.51
CA GLY A 387 -2.78 29.80 -7.33
C GLY A 387 -1.54 30.71 -7.29
N ASP A 388 -0.37 30.15 -6.98
CA ASP A 388 0.91 30.87 -6.94
C ASP A 388 1.53 30.99 -8.34
N VAL A 389 1.22 30.03 -9.22
CA VAL A 389 1.80 29.92 -10.57
C VAL A 389 0.86 30.41 -11.65
N MET A 390 -0.45 30.14 -11.54
CA MET A 390 -1.46 30.47 -12.54
C MET A 390 -1.44 31.94 -12.98
N ASN A 391 -1.83 32.17 -14.22
CA ASN A 391 -2.13 33.50 -14.71
C ASN A 391 -3.57 33.86 -14.35
N ARG A 392 -3.76 34.94 -13.58
CA ARG A 392 -5.08 35.46 -13.16
C ARG A 392 -5.76 36.32 -14.22
N ASN A 393 -4.99 36.88 -15.15
CA ASN A 393 -5.53 37.69 -16.24
C ASN A 393 -6.00 36.77 -17.36
N VAL A 394 -7.09 36.07 -17.12
CA VAL A 394 -7.64 35.10 -18.07
C VAL A 394 -8.40 35.84 -19.16
N ILE A 395 -7.98 35.62 -20.40
CA ILE A 395 -8.74 36.06 -21.57
C ILE A 395 -9.71 34.94 -21.92
N THR A 396 -10.99 35.27 -22.03
CA THR A 396 -12.06 34.31 -22.31
C THR A 396 -12.77 34.62 -23.62
N ALA A 397 -13.48 33.62 -24.15
CA ALA A 397 -14.41 33.77 -25.28
C ALA A 397 -15.84 33.43 -24.87
N LYS A 398 -16.79 33.90 -25.67
CA LYS A 398 -18.18 33.45 -25.64
C LYS A 398 -18.41 32.36 -26.68
N PRO A 399 -19.37 31.44 -26.48
CA PRO A 399 -19.65 30.38 -27.45
C PRO A 399 -20.17 30.92 -28.79
N SER A 400 -20.71 32.15 -28.80
CA SER A 400 -21.16 32.88 -29.98
C SER A 400 -20.06 33.72 -30.66
N ASP A 401 -18.84 33.77 -30.10
CA ASP A 401 -17.74 34.51 -30.73
C ASP A 401 -17.38 33.87 -32.08
N ASP A 402 -17.06 34.72 -33.06
CA ASP A 402 -16.58 34.28 -34.37
C ASP A 402 -15.15 33.73 -34.29
N ILE A 403 -14.85 32.73 -35.13
CA ILE A 403 -13.55 32.04 -35.14
C ILE A 403 -12.41 33.00 -35.47
N ASP A 404 -12.60 33.93 -36.40
CA ASP A 404 -11.55 34.88 -36.81
C ASP A 404 -11.24 35.86 -35.66
N SER A 405 -12.26 36.27 -34.91
CA SER A 405 -12.11 37.09 -33.71
C SER A 405 -11.34 36.36 -32.62
N VAL A 406 -11.62 35.08 -32.39
CA VAL A 406 -10.87 34.25 -31.43
C VAL A 406 -9.43 34.03 -31.87
N ALA A 407 -9.20 33.79 -33.17
CA ALA A 407 -7.85 33.68 -33.73
C ALA A 407 -7.04 34.96 -33.53
N ALA A 408 -7.65 36.12 -33.80
CA ALA A 408 -7.03 37.42 -33.56
C ALA A 408 -6.66 37.62 -32.08
N LYS A 409 -7.55 37.24 -31.14
CA LYS A 409 -7.28 37.29 -29.70
C LYS A 409 -6.07 36.45 -29.29
N LEU A 410 -5.95 35.21 -29.80
CA LEU A 410 -4.82 34.33 -29.48
C LEU A 410 -3.49 34.94 -29.95
N VAL A 411 -3.45 35.45 -31.18
CA VAL A 411 -2.26 36.06 -31.79
C VAL A 411 -1.88 37.36 -31.09
N GLU A 412 -2.83 38.29 -30.91
CA GLU A 412 -2.58 39.60 -30.31
C GLU A 412 -2.07 39.48 -28.87
N LYS A 413 -2.59 38.49 -28.13
CA LYS A 413 -2.25 38.30 -26.71
C LYS A 413 -1.12 37.29 -26.49
N GLY A 414 -0.63 36.63 -27.54
CA GLY A 414 0.46 35.66 -27.46
C GLY A 414 0.13 34.46 -26.56
N ILE A 415 -1.10 33.95 -26.66
CA ILE A 415 -1.60 32.83 -25.86
C ILE A 415 -2.10 31.71 -26.77
N ASP A 416 -2.10 30.47 -26.25
CA ASP A 416 -2.52 29.28 -27.00
C ASP A 416 -3.82 28.64 -26.52
N HIS A 417 -4.35 29.11 -25.38
CA HIS A 417 -5.50 28.52 -24.72
C HIS A 417 -6.51 29.60 -24.33
N LEU A 418 -7.76 29.42 -24.73
CA LEU A 418 -8.84 30.34 -24.45
C LEU A 418 -10.04 29.61 -23.81
N PRO A 419 -10.28 29.78 -22.51
CA PRO A 419 -11.48 29.27 -21.87
C PRO A 419 -12.73 29.94 -22.45
N VAL A 420 -13.75 29.14 -22.76
CA VAL A 420 -15.06 29.60 -23.21
C VAL A 420 -16.00 29.60 -22.02
N VAL A 421 -16.64 30.74 -21.75
CA VAL A 421 -17.49 30.94 -20.58
C VAL A 421 -18.91 31.39 -20.95
N ASP A 422 -19.88 31.10 -20.08
CA ASP A 422 -21.23 31.66 -20.18
C ASP A 422 -21.31 33.11 -19.67
N ASP A 423 -22.51 33.66 -19.55
CA ASP A 423 -22.76 35.03 -19.07
C ASP A 423 -22.49 35.23 -17.59
N GLU A 424 -22.46 34.15 -16.81
CA GLU A 424 -22.10 34.17 -15.39
C GLU A 424 -20.60 33.90 -15.16
N GLY A 425 -19.83 33.74 -16.23
CA GLY A 425 -18.39 33.44 -16.19
C GLY A 425 -18.06 31.98 -15.87
N LYS A 426 -19.05 31.08 -15.94
CA LYS A 426 -18.84 29.64 -15.73
C LYS A 426 -18.21 29.02 -16.96
N LEU A 427 -17.28 28.10 -16.74
CA LEU A 427 -16.59 27.38 -17.80
C LEU A 427 -17.54 26.44 -18.54
N ILE A 428 -17.68 26.63 -19.85
CA ILE A 428 -18.50 25.77 -20.73
C ILE A 428 -17.69 25.08 -21.83
N GLY A 429 -16.45 25.52 -22.07
CA GLY A 429 -15.55 24.92 -23.05
C GLY A 429 -14.14 25.51 -23.01
N ILE A 430 -13.25 24.98 -23.84
CA ILE A 430 -11.93 25.56 -24.11
C ILE A 430 -11.62 25.44 -25.60
N VAL A 431 -10.94 26.45 -26.14
CA VAL A 431 -10.44 26.48 -27.52
C VAL A 431 -8.94 26.72 -27.47
N THR A 432 -8.22 26.02 -28.34
CA THR A 432 -6.76 26.18 -28.48
C THR A 432 -6.37 26.55 -29.91
N SER A 433 -5.13 27.00 -30.09
CA SER A 433 -4.54 27.21 -31.43
C SER A 433 -4.70 25.97 -32.34
N TRP A 434 -4.67 24.76 -31.77
CA TRP A 434 -4.89 23.50 -32.50
C TRP A 434 -6.34 23.32 -32.96
N ASP A 435 -7.31 23.77 -32.18
CA ASP A 435 -8.73 23.67 -32.55
C ASP A 435 -9.07 24.65 -33.69
N LEU A 436 -8.42 25.81 -33.74
CA LEU A 436 -8.53 26.73 -34.88
C LEU A 436 -7.91 26.13 -36.15
N ALA A 437 -6.77 25.46 -36.04
CA ALA A 437 -6.17 24.74 -37.17
C ALA A 437 -7.11 23.64 -37.71
N LYS A 438 -7.78 22.89 -36.81
CA LYS A 438 -8.84 21.95 -37.19
C LYS A 438 -10.02 22.65 -37.85
N ALA A 439 -10.42 23.82 -37.35
CA ALA A 439 -11.55 24.56 -37.91
C ALA A 439 -11.32 24.89 -39.38
N ILE A 440 -10.12 25.38 -39.72
CA ILE A 440 -9.71 25.65 -41.10
C ILE A 440 -9.71 24.35 -41.92
N ALA A 441 -9.07 23.29 -41.41
CA ALA A 441 -8.94 22.02 -42.11
C ALA A 441 -10.30 21.36 -42.45
N TYR A 442 -11.32 21.55 -41.60
CA TYR A 442 -12.65 20.95 -41.77
C TYR A 442 -13.74 21.96 -42.12
N ASN A 443 -13.38 23.19 -42.52
CA ASN A 443 -14.27 24.28 -42.90
C ASN A 443 -15.39 24.55 -41.86
N LYS A 444 -15.03 24.53 -40.58
CA LYS A 444 -15.92 24.88 -39.45
C LYS A 444 -15.93 26.38 -39.27
N ARG A 445 -17.10 26.94 -38.93
CA ARG A 445 -17.31 28.41 -38.85
C ARG A 445 -17.73 28.91 -37.49
N ARG A 446 -18.08 28.02 -36.55
CA ARG A 446 -18.55 28.43 -35.23
C ARG A 446 -17.69 27.84 -34.12
N LEU A 447 -17.48 28.63 -33.07
CA LEU A 447 -16.67 28.22 -31.92
C LEU A 447 -17.26 27.00 -31.20
N ASP A 448 -18.59 26.95 -31.10
CA ASP A 448 -19.32 25.87 -30.42
C ASP A 448 -19.22 24.51 -31.14
N GLU A 449 -18.80 24.50 -32.41
CA GLU A 449 -18.52 23.29 -33.20
C GLU A 449 -17.11 22.75 -32.99
N ILE A 450 -16.16 23.59 -32.53
CA ILE A 450 -14.74 23.23 -32.39
C ILE A 450 -14.26 23.18 -30.94
N MET A 451 -14.96 23.83 -30.01
CA MET A 451 -14.55 23.88 -28.61
C MET A 451 -14.63 22.50 -27.95
N THR A 452 -13.65 22.24 -27.09
CA THR A 452 -13.68 21.06 -26.22
C THR A 452 -14.61 21.34 -25.04
N ARG A 453 -15.72 20.61 -24.93
CA ARG A 453 -16.73 20.81 -23.88
C ARG A 453 -16.39 20.12 -22.55
N ARG A 454 -15.73 18.95 -22.62
CA ARG A 454 -15.24 18.26 -21.43
C ARG A 454 -13.86 18.81 -21.06
N VAL A 455 -13.87 19.95 -20.39
CA VAL A 455 -12.65 20.66 -20.03
C VAL A 455 -12.02 20.06 -18.78
N ILE A 456 -10.72 19.81 -18.86
CA ILE A 456 -9.92 19.43 -17.69
C ILE A 456 -9.54 20.71 -16.94
N THR A 457 -9.91 20.80 -15.66
CA THR A 457 -9.70 21.99 -14.83
C THR A 457 -8.76 21.72 -13.66
N ALA A 458 -8.37 22.78 -12.95
CA ALA A 458 -7.67 22.74 -11.67
C ALA A 458 -8.32 23.68 -10.64
N PHE A 459 -8.03 23.47 -9.36
CA PHE A 459 -8.40 24.40 -8.29
C PHE A 459 -7.19 25.21 -7.80
N GLU A 460 -7.42 26.43 -7.33
CA GLU A 460 -6.36 27.35 -6.88
C GLU A 460 -5.48 26.75 -5.77
N ASN A 461 -6.06 25.96 -4.88
CA ASN A 461 -5.38 25.35 -3.74
C ASN A 461 -4.75 23.98 -4.04
N GLU A 462 -4.82 23.51 -5.29
CA GLU A 462 -4.30 22.22 -5.73
C GLU A 462 -2.76 22.23 -5.84
N SER A 463 -2.15 21.05 -5.68
CA SER A 463 -0.71 20.86 -5.91
C SER A 463 -0.40 20.93 -7.40
N ILE A 464 0.67 21.65 -7.76
CA ILE A 464 1.10 21.78 -9.16
C ILE A 464 1.45 20.41 -9.75
N ASP A 465 2.16 19.56 -9.01
CA ASP A 465 2.57 18.23 -9.50
C ASP A 465 1.36 17.34 -9.85
N VAL A 466 0.27 17.46 -9.07
CA VAL A 466 -0.99 16.74 -9.36
C VAL A 466 -1.59 17.24 -10.67
N VAL A 467 -1.59 18.56 -10.90
CA VAL A 467 -2.10 19.17 -12.13
C VAL A 467 -1.20 18.86 -13.33
N VAL A 468 0.12 18.94 -13.19
CA VAL A 468 1.08 18.55 -14.25
C VAL A 468 0.89 17.10 -14.67
N ARG A 469 0.70 16.19 -13.71
CA ARG A 469 0.41 14.79 -14.01
C ARG A 469 -0.92 14.65 -14.77
N ARG A 470 -1.96 15.39 -14.38
CA ARG A 470 -3.25 15.43 -15.08
C ARG A 470 -3.08 15.95 -16.51
N MET A 471 -2.32 17.04 -16.70
CA MET A 471 -2.01 17.60 -18.01
C MET A 471 -1.30 16.60 -18.92
N ALA A 472 -0.26 15.92 -18.41
CA ALA A 472 0.46 14.89 -19.13
C ALA A 472 -0.44 13.68 -19.50
N GLN A 473 -1.30 13.25 -18.58
CA GLN A 473 -2.24 12.14 -18.81
C GLN A 473 -3.25 12.44 -19.93
N HIS A 474 -3.70 13.69 -20.04
CA HIS A 474 -4.64 14.13 -21.07
C HIS A 474 -3.93 14.67 -22.32
N ASN A 475 -2.60 14.67 -22.35
CA ASN A 475 -1.77 15.26 -23.41
C ASN A 475 -2.19 16.70 -23.76
N ILE A 476 -2.38 17.52 -22.72
CA ILE A 476 -2.78 18.94 -22.83
C ILE A 476 -1.70 19.85 -22.26
N SER A 477 -1.59 21.07 -22.79
CA SER A 477 -0.59 22.07 -22.39
C SER A 477 -1.16 23.20 -21.53
N GLY A 478 -2.47 23.21 -21.25
CA GLY A 478 -3.11 24.22 -20.41
C GLY A 478 -4.40 23.72 -19.76
N VAL A 479 -4.67 24.19 -18.55
CA VAL A 479 -5.91 23.93 -17.81
C VAL A 479 -6.49 25.21 -17.23
N PRO A 480 -7.81 25.47 -17.39
CA PRO A 480 -8.47 26.54 -16.65
C PRO A 480 -8.49 26.23 -15.16
N VAL A 481 -8.24 27.26 -14.35
CA VAL A 481 -8.39 27.20 -12.90
C VAL A 481 -9.77 27.75 -12.55
N VAL A 482 -10.56 26.97 -11.82
CA VAL A 482 -11.96 27.30 -11.48
C VAL A 482 -12.19 27.39 -9.98
N ASP A 483 -13.21 28.14 -9.57
CA ASP A 483 -13.71 28.14 -8.20
C ASP A 483 -14.74 27.02 -7.93
N ALA A 484 -15.28 26.96 -6.72
CA ALA A 484 -16.28 25.96 -6.33
C ALA A 484 -17.62 26.07 -7.11
N MET A 485 -17.88 27.21 -7.78
CA MET A 485 -19.05 27.45 -8.62
C MET A 485 -18.75 27.25 -10.12
N ASN A 486 -17.59 26.67 -10.45
CA ASN A 486 -17.10 26.44 -11.81
C ASN A 486 -16.84 27.74 -12.63
N ARG A 487 -16.62 28.87 -11.95
CA ARG A 487 -16.21 30.13 -12.61
C ARG A 487 -14.71 30.14 -12.85
N VAL A 488 -14.29 30.63 -14.01
CA VAL A 488 -12.87 30.69 -14.38
C VAL A 488 -12.19 31.84 -13.61
N ILE A 489 -11.20 31.49 -12.79
CA ILE A 489 -10.44 32.43 -11.94
C ILE A 489 -8.95 32.50 -12.31
N GLY A 490 -8.50 31.63 -13.22
CA GLY A 490 -7.12 31.56 -13.67
C GLY A 490 -6.95 30.61 -14.85
N ILE A 491 -5.76 30.59 -15.42
CA ILE A 491 -5.30 29.54 -16.33
C ILE A 491 -3.87 29.14 -15.95
N LEU A 492 -3.58 27.84 -16.04
CA LEU A 492 -2.25 27.31 -15.80
C LEU A 492 -1.77 26.58 -17.05
N THR A 493 -0.65 27.02 -17.61
CA THR A 493 -0.03 26.42 -18.80
C THR A 493 1.32 25.77 -18.49
N THR A 494 1.81 24.91 -19.39
CA THR A 494 3.17 24.36 -19.31
C THR A 494 4.23 25.45 -19.25
N ASP A 495 3.99 26.59 -19.90
CA ASP A 495 4.91 27.73 -19.94
C ASP A 495 4.93 28.50 -18.63
N ASP A 496 3.80 28.64 -17.95
CA ASP A 496 3.73 29.23 -16.61
C ASP A 496 4.51 28.38 -15.61
N ILE A 497 4.34 27.06 -15.70
CA ILE A 497 5.04 26.07 -14.86
C ILE A 497 6.54 26.13 -15.14
N SER A 498 6.96 26.11 -16.40
CA SER A 498 8.36 26.19 -16.80
C SER A 498 9.03 27.48 -16.31
N ARG A 499 8.41 28.64 -16.56
CA ARG A 499 8.96 29.96 -16.17
C ARG A 499 9.12 30.10 -14.66
N LYS A 500 8.11 29.72 -13.87
CA LYS A 500 8.11 29.96 -12.42
C LYS A 500 8.82 28.88 -11.61
N ILE A 501 8.95 27.65 -12.12
CA ILE A 501 9.56 26.53 -11.39
C ILE A 501 10.99 26.26 -11.84
N VAL A 502 11.28 26.36 -13.14
CA VAL A 502 12.64 26.10 -13.68
C VAL A 502 13.48 27.38 -13.69
N GLY A 503 12.88 28.53 -14.05
CA GLY A 503 13.57 29.82 -14.11
C GLY A 503 13.92 30.46 -12.75
N GLY A 504 13.43 29.90 -11.64
CA GLY A 504 13.66 30.40 -10.27
C GLY A 504 14.64 29.57 -9.43
N ARG A 505 15.26 28.52 -9.97
CA ARG A 505 16.25 27.71 -9.24
C ARG A 505 17.62 28.39 -9.25
N ASN A 506 17.87 29.22 -8.24
CA ASN A 506 19.14 29.10 -7.53
C ASN A 506 19.28 27.65 -7.06
N ILE A 507 20.44 27.10 -7.39
CA ILE A 507 20.83 25.69 -7.31
C ILE A 507 20.76 25.20 -5.85
N ILE A 508 20.19 24.00 -5.71
CA ILE A 508 20.41 22.91 -4.70
C ILE A 508 20.89 23.33 -3.32
#